data_AF-A0A2S7TYD2-F1
#
_entry.id   AF-A0A2S7TYD2-F1
#
_cell.length_a   1.000
_cell.length_b   1.000
_cell.length_c   1.000
_cell.angle_alpha   90.00
_cell.angle_beta   90.00
_cell.angle_gamma   90.00
#
_symmetry.space_group_name_H-M   'P 1'
#
loop_
_entity.id
_entity.type
_entity.pdbx_description
1 polymer ?
#
loop_
_entity_poly.entity_id
_entity_poly.type
_entity_poly.pdbx_seq_one_letter_code
_entity_poly.pdbx_strand_id
1 'polypeptide(L)'
;MSLHAQLSPQAQAALAAQKRTSTISALIISVLAFGLVILILMVIALTVNIKSPPEIISYPPVNTDEPKRDLPEIPNEVMRKPSSPSSPSSSMAKMLASASSSPTAVPVPDIEVTEPSLDFGNDHDFDDGLNDGDGNDSGVYFKNLPTTIKKRCSKADRLARLDANGGSEQCEEAVMKSLRWLQKTQNSDGSWTKGNKGAMTGFAVLALLGHCETPISAEFGETVENAIVYLVNLGMESDGRLATAAVGSHHWVYEHGIATYALAEAYTFCDSLGFEIPNLAEVTKTAGDMIIAGQTDSSGVLAFQMWGKPNAKEVRQGVKYIRANTDFKWDGPSSDLYYHYYNAQAMINRGGEDWKFYNDLFRDELLTNQNQNGSWKNSNKHSGNLHMSTCLATFMLEVYYRFLPSSSK
;
A
#
# COMPACT_ATOMS: atom_id res chain seq x y z
N MET A 1 42.82 29.53 -34.73
CA MET A 1 44.02 29.69 -33.88
C MET A 1 43.74 28.99 -32.55
N SER A 2 44.20 27.74 -32.38
CA SER A 2 44.08 27.00 -31.12
C SER A 2 45.33 27.25 -30.29
N LEU A 3 45.20 28.02 -29.21
CA LEU A 3 46.28 28.28 -28.25
C LEU A 3 46.42 27.06 -27.32
N HIS A 4 47.30 26.13 -27.68
CA HIS A 4 47.76 25.10 -26.76
C HIS A 4 48.74 25.73 -25.77
N ALA A 5 48.26 26.06 -24.57
CA ALA A 5 49.11 26.47 -23.46
C ALA A 5 50.05 25.32 -23.09
N GLN A 6 51.33 25.43 -23.46
CA GLN A 6 52.36 24.48 -23.06
C GLN A 6 52.75 24.75 -21.60
N LEU A 7 52.50 23.77 -20.72
CA LEU A 7 52.90 23.81 -19.31
C LEU A 7 54.42 23.95 -19.19
N SER A 8 54.89 24.82 -18.30
CA SER A 8 56.32 25.00 -18.03
C SER A 8 56.94 23.70 -17.47
N PRO A 9 58.24 23.45 -17.68
CA PRO A 9 58.91 22.23 -17.20
C PRO A 9 58.79 22.01 -15.69
N GLN A 10 58.77 23.11 -14.90
CA GLN A 10 58.51 23.06 -13.46
C GLN A 10 57.08 22.63 -13.13
N ALA A 11 56.09 23.12 -13.88
CA ALA A 11 54.69 22.74 -13.68
C ALA A 11 54.44 21.25 -14.05
N GLN A 12 55.10 20.75 -15.09
CA GLN A 12 55.04 19.33 -15.45
C GLN A 12 55.68 18.43 -14.38
N ALA A 13 56.82 18.83 -13.81
CA ALA A 13 57.46 18.08 -12.73
C ALA A 13 56.61 18.06 -11.44
N ALA A 14 55.98 19.19 -11.09
CA ALA A 14 55.06 19.26 -9.95
C ALA A 14 53.81 18.38 -10.15
N LEU A 15 53.22 18.40 -11.35
CA LEU A 15 52.07 17.56 -11.68
C LEU A 15 52.42 16.05 -11.65
N ALA A 16 53.60 15.68 -12.11
CA ALA A 16 54.07 14.28 -12.06
C ALA A 16 54.29 13.82 -10.62
N ALA A 17 54.85 14.67 -9.75
CA ALA A 17 55.00 14.39 -8.32
C ALA A 17 53.64 14.22 -7.62
N GLN A 18 52.68 15.12 -7.90
CA GLN A 18 51.33 15.04 -7.34
C GLN A 18 50.59 13.76 -7.79
N LYS A 19 50.68 13.40 -9.08
CA LYS A 19 50.10 12.15 -9.59
C LYS A 19 50.71 10.92 -8.91
N ARG A 20 52.02 10.90 -8.69
CA ARG A 20 52.70 9.79 -8.00
C ARG A 20 52.26 9.65 -6.54
N THR A 21 52.11 10.76 -5.82
CA THR A 21 51.62 10.71 -4.43
C THR A 21 50.17 10.25 -4.38
N SER A 22 49.32 10.74 -5.30
CA SER A 22 47.91 10.35 -5.38
C SER A 22 47.72 8.86 -5.74
N THR A 23 48.51 8.30 -6.66
CA THR A 23 48.44 6.88 -7.00
C THR A 23 48.92 5.97 -5.87
N ILE A 24 49.96 6.37 -5.13
CA ILE A 24 50.44 5.62 -3.97
C ILE A 24 49.38 5.62 -2.85
N SER A 25 48.79 6.77 -2.54
CA SER A 25 47.72 6.86 -1.53
C SER A 25 46.49 6.04 -1.93
N ALA A 26 46.09 6.06 -3.21
CA ALA A 26 44.97 5.27 -3.71
C ALA A 26 45.22 3.75 -3.60
N LEU A 27 46.45 3.30 -3.90
CA LEU A 27 46.84 1.89 -3.72
C LEU A 27 46.79 1.44 -2.27
N ILE A 28 47.28 2.27 -1.34
CA ILE A 28 47.26 1.96 0.10
C ILE A 28 45.81 1.87 0.60
N ILE A 29 44.96 2.82 0.23
CA ILE A 29 43.54 2.82 0.61
C ILE A 29 42.82 1.58 0.04
N SER A 30 43.10 1.21 -1.22
CA SER A 30 42.54 0.01 -1.83
C SER A 30 42.95 -1.26 -1.08
N VAL A 31 44.23 -1.40 -0.72
CA VAL A 31 44.70 -2.59 0.03
C VAL A 31 44.06 -2.66 1.41
N LEU A 32 43.92 -1.52 2.10
CA LEU A 32 43.26 -1.46 3.41
C LEU A 32 41.75 -1.79 3.32
N ALA A 33 41.06 -1.30 2.29
CA ALA A 33 39.65 -1.59 2.05
C ALA A 33 39.43 -3.09 1.75
N PHE A 34 40.26 -3.69 0.90
CA PHE A 34 40.21 -5.13 0.65
C PHE A 34 40.50 -5.96 1.91
N GLY A 35 41.50 -5.54 2.72
CA GLY A 35 41.79 -6.17 4.00
C GLY A 35 40.61 -6.12 4.98
N LEU A 36 39.90 -5.00 5.04
CA LEU A 36 38.72 -4.83 5.88
C LEU A 36 37.57 -5.75 5.43
N VAL A 37 37.30 -5.83 4.12
CA VAL A 37 36.28 -6.73 3.56
C VAL A 37 36.59 -8.19 3.88
N ILE A 38 37.85 -8.61 3.71
CA ILE A 38 38.28 -9.97 4.04
C ILE A 38 38.08 -10.26 5.53
N LEU A 39 38.38 -9.30 6.41
CA LEU A 39 38.21 -9.45 7.85
C LEU A 39 36.73 -9.56 8.24
N ILE A 40 35.85 -8.77 7.63
CA ILE A 40 34.39 -8.86 7.82
C ILE A 40 33.88 -10.24 7.37
N LEU A 41 34.29 -10.72 6.19
CA LEU A 41 33.90 -12.03 5.69
C LEU A 41 34.42 -13.17 6.58
N MET A 42 35.61 -13.03 7.17
CA MET A 42 36.17 -13.99 8.11
C MET A 42 35.37 -14.05 9.41
N VAL A 43 34.92 -12.89 9.94
CA VAL A 43 34.07 -12.84 11.14
C VAL A 43 32.70 -13.47 10.86
N ILE A 44 32.11 -13.23 9.68
CA ILE A 44 30.87 -13.90 9.27
C ILE A 44 31.09 -15.41 9.19
N ALA A 45 32.16 -15.87 8.54
CA ALA A 45 32.46 -17.31 8.44
C ALA A 45 32.65 -17.99 9.82
N LEU A 46 33.23 -17.29 10.80
CA LEU A 46 33.42 -17.81 12.17
C LEU A 46 32.12 -17.83 13.01
N THR A 47 31.10 -17.08 12.61
CA THR A 47 29.83 -16.96 13.36
C THR A 47 28.70 -17.82 12.79
N VAL A 48 28.89 -18.40 11.60
CA VAL A 48 27.91 -19.32 10.98
C VAL A 48 28.05 -20.71 11.59
N ASN A 49 27.21 -21.01 12.58
CA ASN A 49 27.04 -22.36 13.12
C ASN A 49 26.01 -23.13 12.27
N ILE A 50 26.50 -23.94 11.34
CA ILE A 50 25.65 -24.80 10.50
C ILE A 50 25.12 -25.95 11.37
N LYS A 51 23.86 -25.82 11.83
CA LYS A 51 23.17 -26.90 12.53
C LYS A 51 22.74 -27.95 11.50
N SER A 52 23.47 -29.07 11.45
CA SER A 52 23.09 -30.20 10.59
C SER A 52 21.65 -30.65 10.90
N PRO A 53 20.79 -30.86 9.89
CA PRO A 53 19.46 -31.40 10.13
C PRO A 53 19.57 -32.82 10.73
N PRO A 54 18.70 -33.20 11.67
CA PRO A 54 18.76 -34.53 12.27
C PRO A 54 18.44 -35.61 11.22
N GLU A 55 19.21 -36.68 11.27
CA GLU A 55 19.07 -37.86 10.42
C GLU A 55 17.70 -38.52 10.70
N ILE A 56 16.86 -38.62 9.67
CA ILE A 56 15.52 -39.20 9.79
C ILE A 56 15.67 -40.72 9.90
N ILE A 57 15.68 -41.23 11.13
CA ILE A 57 15.55 -42.67 11.40
C ILE A 57 14.07 -43.03 11.27
N SER A 58 13.69 -43.70 10.20
CA SER A 58 12.33 -44.24 10.04
C SER A 58 12.18 -45.51 10.88
N TYR A 59 11.33 -45.46 11.91
CA TYR A 59 10.90 -46.66 12.63
C TYR A 59 9.69 -47.27 11.91
N PRO A 60 9.69 -48.57 11.56
CA PRO A 60 8.49 -49.24 11.12
C PRO A 60 7.45 -49.27 12.26
N PRO A 61 6.14 -49.17 11.96
CA PRO A 61 5.12 -49.09 12.98
C PRO A 61 5.06 -50.38 13.80
N VAL A 62 5.21 -50.23 15.11
CA VAL A 62 4.94 -51.28 16.09
C VAL A 62 3.43 -51.36 16.27
N ASN A 63 2.84 -52.53 16.03
CA ASN A 63 1.46 -52.84 16.42
C ASN A 63 1.38 -52.82 17.95
N THR A 64 0.63 -51.86 18.49
CA THR A 64 0.17 -51.91 19.88
C THR A 64 -1.35 -51.83 19.87
N ASP A 65 -1.98 -52.98 20.14
CA ASP A 65 -3.39 -53.07 20.50
C ASP A 65 -3.63 -52.27 21.78
N GLU A 66 -4.25 -51.10 21.69
CA GLU A 66 -4.83 -50.39 22.85
C GLU A 66 -6.36 -50.56 22.87
N PRO A 67 -6.97 -50.77 24.06
CA PRO A 67 -8.41 -51.03 24.17
C PRO A 67 -9.23 -49.74 24.00
N LYS A 68 -10.31 -49.85 23.21
CA LYS A 68 -11.29 -48.78 22.95
C LYS A 68 -11.93 -48.27 24.24
N ARG A 69 -12.03 -46.94 24.39
CA ARG A 69 -12.87 -46.28 25.39
C ARG A 69 -14.28 -46.08 24.81
N ASP A 70 -15.29 -46.53 25.54
CA ASP A 70 -16.70 -46.34 25.19
C ASP A 70 -17.14 -44.88 25.41
N LEU A 71 -17.65 -44.26 24.35
CA LEU A 71 -18.38 -42.99 24.39
C LEU A 71 -19.86 -43.30 24.11
N PRO A 72 -20.81 -42.72 24.88
CA PRO A 72 -22.24 -42.99 24.70
C PRO A 72 -22.79 -42.37 23.40
N GLU A 73 -23.49 -43.19 22.61
CA GLU A 73 -24.17 -42.79 21.37
C GLU A 73 -25.55 -42.15 21.64
N ILE A 74 -25.84 -41.05 20.94
CA ILE A 74 -27.17 -40.44 20.89
C ILE A 74 -27.81 -40.84 19.54
N PRO A 75 -28.89 -41.64 19.51
CA PRO A 75 -29.51 -42.05 18.25
C PRO A 75 -30.42 -40.96 17.68
N ASN A 76 -30.07 -40.41 16.52
CA ASN A 76 -30.99 -39.67 15.67
C ASN A 76 -31.50 -40.61 14.57
N GLU A 77 -32.69 -41.19 14.77
CA GLU A 77 -33.42 -41.83 13.68
C GLU A 77 -34.16 -40.75 12.86
N VAL A 78 -33.82 -40.64 11.58
CA VAL A 78 -34.67 -40.00 10.57
C VAL A 78 -34.88 -41.00 9.44
N MET A 79 -36.11 -41.49 9.29
CA MET A 79 -36.55 -42.34 8.19
C MET A 79 -36.28 -41.66 6.84
N ARG A 80 -35.57 -42.35 5.93
CA ARG A 80 -35.42 -41.93 4.52
C ARG A 80 -36.68 -42.25 3.72
N LYS A 81 -37.15 -41.31 2.89
CA LYS A 81 -38.09 -41.55 1.79
C LYS A 81 -37.31 -41.79 0.48
N PRO A 82 -37.77 -42.65 -0.47
CA PRO A 82 -36.96 -43.04 -1.62
C PRO A 82 -36.88 -41.99 -2.75
N SER A 83 -35.81 -42.18 -3.53
CA SER A 83 -35.15 -41.39 -4.55
C SER A 83 -35.90 -41.11 -5.87
N SER A 84 -35.37 -40.18 -6.67
CA SER A 84 -35.35 -40.18 -8.16
C SER A 84 -34.27 -39.22 -8.72
N PRO A 85 -33.75 -39.40 -9.95
CA PRO A 85 -32.32 -39.64 -10.18
C PRO A 85 -31.59 -38.63 -11.09
N SER A 86 -30.26 -38.85 -11.25
CA SER A 86 -29.24 -38.30 -12.19
C SER A 86 -28.12 -37.54 -11.44
N SER A 87 -26.81 -37.83 -11.56
CA SER A 87 -26.01 -38.55 -12.57
C SER A 87 -24.71 -39.08 -11.92
N PRO A 88 -24.07 -40.17 -12.41
CA PRO A 88 -22.76 -40.61 -11.93
C PRO A 88 -21.62 -39.92 -12.70
N SER A 89 -20.72 -39.29 -11.95
CA SER A 89 -19.38 -38.93 -12.41
C SER A 89 -18.51 -40.20 -12.40
N SER A 90 -17.92 -40.54 -13.54
CA SER A 90 -16.84 -41.53 -13.63
C SER A 90 -15.51 -40.81 -13.81
N SER A 91 -14.61 -41.12 -12.90
CA SER A 91 -13.20 -40.76 -12.87
C SER A 91 -12.38 -41.28 -14.06
N MET A 92 -11.18 -40.69 -14.17
CA MET A 92 -9.93 -41.21 -14.78
C MET A 92 -9.54 -40.68 -16.17
N ALA A 93 -8.49 -39.84 -16.20
CA ALA A 93 -7.29 -39.99 -17.04
C ALA A 93 -6.31 -38.84 -16.71
N LYS A 94 -5.25 -39.09 -15.94
CA LYS A 94 -3.89 -39.49 -16.37
C LYS A 94 -3.14 -38.38 -17.13
N MET A 95 -2.04 -37.96 -16.49
CA MET A 95 -1.00 -37.05 -16.99
C MET A 95 -0.57 -37.35 -18.43
N LEU A 96 -0.43 -36.29 -19.22
CA LEU A 96 0.55 -36.19 -20.31
C LEU A 96 1.07 -34.75 -20.33
N ALA A 97 2.37 -34.60 -20.03
CA ALA A 97 3.12 -33.40 -20.32
C ALA A 97 3.28 -33.26 -21.85
N SER A 98 3.02 -32.07 -22.39
CA SER A 98 3.52 -31.69 -23.71
C SER A 98 4.16 -30.32 -23.63
N ALA A 99 5.49 -30.31 -23.58
CA ALA A 99 6.27 -29.17 -24.03
C ALA A 99 6.11 -29.07 -25.55
N SER A 100 5.55 -27.95 -26.02
CA SER A 100 5.71 -27.52 -27.41
C SER A 100 6.12 -26.06 -27.41
N SER A 101 7.39 -25.82 -27.74
CA SER A 101 7.89 -24.51 -28.13
C SER A 101 7.35 -24.19 -29.53
N SER A 102 6.87 -22.97 -29.75
CA SER A 102 6.66 -22.45 -31.10
C SER A 102 7.81 -21.51 -31.45
N PRO A 103 8.53 -21.73 -32.57
CA PRO A 103 9.55 -20.82 -33.06
C PRO A 103 8.88 -19.86 -34.06
N THR A 104 8.70 -18.61 -33.67
CA THR A 104 8.45 -17.56 -34.66
C THR A 104 9.21 -16.31 -34.25
N ALA A 105 10.37 -16.12 -34.87
CA ALA A 105 11.11 -14.86 -34.80
C ALA A 105 10.37 -13.83 -35.68
N VAL A 106 9.85 -12.78 -35.05
CA VAL A 106 9.33 -11.60 -35.75
C VAL A 106 10.49 -10.59 -35.83
N PRO A 107 10.83 -10.03 -37.01
CA PRO A 107 11.93 -9.08 -37.13
C PRO A 107 11.62 -7.78 -36.39
N VAL A 108 12.62 -7.25 -35.69
CA VAL A 108 12.58 -5.93 -35.04
C VAL A 108 12.86 -4.86 -36.10
N PRO A 109 11.94 -3.90 -36.35
CA PRO A 109 12.28 -2.69 -37.08
C PRO A 109 12.96 -1.71 -36.11
N ASP A 110 14.10 -1.16 -36.51
CA ASP A 110 14.74 -0.04 -35.80
C ASP A 110 13.82 1.18 -35.88
N ILE A 111 13.26 1.58 -34.74
CA ILE A 111 12.52 2.83 -34.58
C ILE A 111 13.37 3.70 -33.67
N GLU A 112 13.82 4.85 -34.19
CA GLU A 112 14.53 5.87 -33.43
C GLU A 112 13.70 6.29 -32.21
N VAL A 113 14.30 6.16 -31.03
CA VAL A 113 13.72 6.57 -29.76
C VAL A 113 13.81 8.10 -29.67
N THR A 114 12.73 8.80 -30.02
CA THR A 114 12.48 10.11 -29.42
C THR A 114 12.11 9.90 -27.95
N GLU A 115 12.91 10.45 -27.05
CA GLU A 115 12.65 10.45 -25.60
C GLU A 115 11.22 10.92 -25.32
N PRO A 116 10.38 10.13 -24.62
CA PRO A 116 9.08 10.60 -24.21
C PRO A 116 9.24 11.65 -23.10
N SER A 117 8.73 12.84 -23.36
CA SER A 117 8.58 13.89 -22.35
C SER A 117 7.73 13.40 -21.18
N LEU A 118 8.20 13.65 -19.95
CA LEU A 118 7.52 13.47 -18.67
C LEU A 118 6.35 14.47 -18.49
N ASP A 119 5.42 14.52 -19.43
CA ASP A 119 4.21 15.32 -19.32
C ASP A 119 3.00 14.40 -19.17
N PHE A 120 2.88 13.85 -17.95
CA PHE A 120 1.71 13.13 -17.50
C PHE A 120 0.76 14.13 -16.83
N GLY A 121 -0.34 14.49 -17.51
CA GLY A 121 -1.54 14.99 -16.84
C GLY A 121 -1.91 16.47 -16.97
N ASN A 122 -1.50 17.17 -18.03
CA ASN A 122 -2.09 18.47 -18.39
C ASN A 122 -3.11 18.35 -19.53
N ASP A 123 -4.19 17.62 -19.30
CA ASP A 123 -5.38 17.76 -20.15
C ASP A 123 -6.18 18.97 -19.64
N HIS A 124 -6.07 20.08 -20.37
CA HIS A 124 -6.77 21.35 -20.16
C HIS A 124 -8.25 21.32 -20.55
N ASP A 125 -8.89 20.15 -20.63
CA ASP A 125 -10.20 19.98 -21.30
C ASP A 125 -11.37 19.73 -20.33
N PHE A 126 -11.26 20.20 -19.08
CA PHE A 126 -12.36 20.14 -18.09
C PHE A 126 -12.74 21.53 -17.54
N ASP A 127 -12.34 22.61 -18.20
CA ASP A 127 -12.59 23.99 -17.74
C ASP A 127 -13.91 24.60 -18.24
N ASP A 128 -14.74 23.86 -18.97
CA ASP A 128 -16.05 24.39 -19.39
C ASP A 128 -17.13 24.19 -18.31
N GLY A 129 -17.09 25.10 -17.33
CA GLY A 129 -18.28 25.73 -16.78
C GLY A 129 -19.02 24.97 -15.67
N LEU A 130 -18.69 25.30 -14.42
CA LEU A 130 -19.63 25.26 -13.28
C LEU A 130 -19.23 26.35 -12.27
N ASN A 131 -19.46 27.60 -12.65
CA ASN A 131 -19.59 28.71 -11.72
C ASN A 131 -21.08 28.85 -11.37
N ASP A 132 -21.54 28.03 -10.43
CA ASP A 132 -22.80 28.27 -9.72
C ASP A 132 -22.49 28.47 -8.25
N GLY A 133 -22.64 29.71 -7.82
CA GLY A 133 -22.40 30.13 -6.45
C GLY A 133 -23.50 29.65 -5.51
N ASP A 134 -23.07 29.02 -4.43
CA ASP A 134 -23.64 29.17 -3.09
C ASP A 134 -22.52 28.86 -2.07
N GLY A 135 -22.50 29.57 -0.96
CA GLY A 135 -21.33 29.83 -0.15
C GLY A 135 -20.88 28.65 0.72
N ASN A 136 -19.59 28.32 0.61
CA ASN A 136 -18.75 28.11 1.78
C ASN A 136 -17.27 28.40 1.41
N ASP A 137 -16.62 29.26 2.20
CA ASP A 137 -15.31 29.87 1.99
C ASP A 137 -14.14 28.87 2.13
N SER A 138 -14.15 27.83 1.29
CA SER A 138 -13.13 26.79 1.21
C SER A 138 -12.25 26.93 -0.04
N GLY A 139 -12.61 27.82 -0.96
CA GLY A 139 -11.92 28.01 -2.24
C GLY A 139 -10.56 28.71 -2.16
N VAL A 140 -10.29 29.46 -1.07
CA VAL A 140 -9.07 30.28 -0.95
C VAL A 140 -7.86 29.47 -0.46
N TYR A 141 -8.06 28.54 0.48
CA TYR A 141 -6.96 27.78 1.09
C TYR A 141 -6.39 26.69 0.17
N PHE A 142 -7.22 26.05 -0.66
CA PHE A 142 -6.82 24.89 -1.47
C PHE A 142 -6.36 25.23 -2.89
N LYS A 143 -5.91 26.46 -3.15
CA LYS A 143 -5.53 26.91 -4.50
C LYS A 143 -4.31 26.17 -5.06
N ASN A 144 -3.39 25.74 -4.20
CA ASN A 144 -2.13 25.11 -4.58
C ASN A 144 -2.16 23.57 -4.52
N LEU A 145 -3.29 22.96 -4.11
CA LEU A 145 -3.39 21.50 -4.11
C LEU A 145 -3.45 20.94 -5.54
N PRO A 146 -2.82 19.78 -5.80
CA PRO A 146 -3.02 19.04 -7.04
C PRO A 146 -4.52 18.85 -7.32
N THR A 147 -4.92 19.00 -8.59
CA THR A 147 -6.34 18.93 -9.02
C THR A 147 -7.01 17.61 -8.61
N THR A 148 -6.25 16.52 -8.55
CA THR A 148 -6.67 15.20 -8.08
C THR A 148 -7.09 15.19 -6.61
N ILE A 149 -6.40 15.95 -5.76
CA ILE A 149 -6.64 16.04 -4.33
C ILE A 149 -7.71 17.11 -4.03
N LYS A 150 -7.69 18.23 -4.75
CA LYS A 150 -8.59 19.37 -4.50
C LYS A 150 -10.07 19.00 -4.59
N LYS A 151 -10.44 18.13 -5.53
CA LYS A 151 -11.84 17.73 -5.80
C LYS A 151 -12.47 16.83 -4.71
N ARG A 152 -11.76 16.51 -3.62
CA ARG A 152 -12.34 15.83 -2.45
C ARG A 152 -12.52 16.73 -1.22
N CYS A 153 -12.09 17.99 -1.31
CA CYS A 153 -12.08 18.91 -0.16
C CYS A 153 -13.41 19.65 0.06
N SER A 154 -14.22 19.81 -0.99
CA SER A 154 -15.57 20.36 -0.82
C SER A 154 -16.60 19.24 -0.59
N LYS A 155 -17.55 19.48 0.32
CA LYS A 155 -18.66 18.56 0.55
C LYS A 155 -19.50 18.37 -0.71
N ALA A 156 -19.73 19.45 -1.46
CA ALA A 156 -20.51 19.40 -2.71
C ALA A 156 -19.86 18.48 -3.75
N ASP A 157 -18.53 18.58 -3.96
CA ASP A 157 -17.81 17.71 -4.89
C ASP A 157 -17.83 16.25 -4.44
N ARG A 158 -17.69 15.98 -3.13
CA ARG A 158 -17.79 14.62 -2.59
C ARG A 158 -19.17 14.03 -2.83
N LEU A 159 -20.23 14.77 -2.54
CA LEU A 159 -21.61 14.32 -2.77
C LEU A 159 -21.90 14.09 -4.27
N ALA A 160 -21.44 14.99 -5.15
CA ALA A 160 -21.59 14.81 -6.60
C ALA A 160 -20.88 13.55 -7.09
N ARG A 161 -19.68 13.25 -6.56
CA ARG A 161 -18.93 12.04 -6.91
C ARG A 161 -19.54 10.77 -6.36
N LEU A 162 -20.07 10.82 -5.14
CA LEU A 162 -20.85 9.74 -4.56
C LEU A 162 -22.03 9.43 -5.48
N ASP A 163 -22.86 10.42 -5.80
CA ASP A 163 -24.02 10.25 -6.68
C ASP A 163 -23.64 9.66 -8.04
N ALA A 164 -22.61 10.23 -8.70
CA ALA A 164 -22.14 9.76 -10.00
C ALA A 164 -21.62 8.31 -10.02
N ASN A 165 -21.20 7.78 -8.86
CA ASN A 165 -20.62 6.45 -8.73
C ASN A 165 -21.51 5.50 -7.92
N GLY A 166 -22.79 5.83 -7.71
CA GLY A 166 -23.74 4.97 -7.00
C GLY A 166 -23.51 4.90 -5.49
N GLY A 167 -22.88 5.90 -4.90
CA GLY A 167 -22.86 6.14 -3.46
C GLY A 167 -24.12 6.88 -3.02
N SER A 168 -24.21 7.20 -1.73
CA SER A 168 -25.32 7.99 -1.18
C SER A 168 -24.80 8.97 -0.13
N GLU A 169 -25.64 9.93 0.29
CA GLU A 169 -25.30 10.82 1.40
C GLU A 169 -25.02 10.05 2.70
N GLN A 170 -25.62 8.87 2.87
CA GLN A 170 -25.34 7.98 4.01
C GLN A 170 -23.88 7.52 4.03
N CYS A 171 -23.21 7.40 2.87
CA CYS A 171 -21.79 7.09 2.80
C CYS A 171 -20.95 8.23 3.38
N GLU A 172 -21.24 9.48 3.01
CA GLU A 172 -20.59 10.68 3.56
C GLU A 172 -20.82 10.78 5.07
N GLU A 173 -22.05 10.58 5.52
CA GLU A 173 -22.38 10.58 6.95
C GLU A 173 -21.63 9.47 7.72
N ALA A 174 -21.50 8.28 7.13
CA ALA A 174 -20.78 7.17 7.72
C ALA A 174 -19.28 7.50 7.85
N VAL A 175 -18.67 8.09 6.82
CA VAL A 175 -17.28 8.58 6.91
C VAL A 175 -17.13 9.59 8.03
N MET A 176 -17.98 10.62 8.09
CA MET A 176 -17.92 11.63 9.14
C MET A 176 -18.08 11.07 10.56
N LYS A 177 -18.96 10.07 10.75
CA LYS A 177 -19.09 9.38 12.04
C LYS A 177 -17.80 8.64 12.41
N SER A 178 -17.15 8.00 11.44
CA SER A 178 -15.86 7.34 11.63
C SER A 178 -14.74 8.30 12.03
N LEU A 179 -14.62 9.44 11.34
CA LEU A 179 -13.59 10.44 11.67
C LEU A 179 -13.77 11.00 13.09
N ARG A 180 -15.01 11.23 13.51
CA ARG A 180 -15.32 11.60 14.91
C ARG A 180 -14.98 10.49 15.90
N TRP A 181 -15.16 9.23 15.51
CA TRP A 181 -14.71 8.10 16.33
C TRP A 181 -13.18 8.07 16.47
N LEU A 182 -12.45 8.30 15.36
CA LEU A 182 -10.99 8.39 15.37
C LEU A 182 -10.52 9.51 16.29
N GLN A 183 -11.08 10.71 16.16
CA GLN A 183 -10.80 11.84 17.06
C GLN A 183 -11.01 11.47 18.54
N LYS A 184 -12.14 10.84 18.88
CA LYS A 184 -12.45 10.45 20.28
C LYS A 184 -11.55 9.35 20.84
N THR A 185 -10.89 8.59 19.99
CA THR A 185 -10.07 7.43 20.39
C THR A 185 -8.58 7.66 20.23
N GLN A 186 -8.17 8.88 19.82
CA GLN A 186 -6.76 9.28 19.79
C GLN A 186 -6.17 9.25 21.21
N ASN A 187 -4.98 8.70 21.34
CA ASN A 187 -4.22 8.76 22.58
C ASN A 187 -3.72 10.19 22.82
N SER A 188 -3.37 10.52 24.07
CA SER A 188 -2.83 11.85 24.42
C SER A 188 -1.49 12.18 23.75
N ASP A 189 -0.77 11.19 23.24
CA ASP A 189 0.49 11.36 22.49
C ASP A 189 0.27 11.54 20.97
N GLY A 190 -0.99 11.63 20.51
CA GLY A 190 -1.35 11.74 19.09
C GLY A 190 -1.46 10.41 18.35
N SER A 191 -1.04 9.29 18.95
CA SER A 191 -1.09 7.97 18.33
C SER A 191 -2.45 7.28 18.48
N TRP A 192 -2.62 6.14 17.83
CA TRP A 192 -3.76 5.24 18.07
C TRP A 192 -3.33 3.86 18.56
N THR A 193 -4.21 3.26 19.36
CA THR A 193 -4.09 1.93 19.95
C THR A 193 -2.88 1.77 20.89
N LYS A 194 -2.64 0.55 21.38
CA LYS A 194 -1.53 0.24 22.31
C LYS A 194 -0.30 -0.36 21.63
N GLY A 195 -0.41 -0.84 20.39
CA GLY A 195 0.65 -1.55 19.69
C GLY A 195 0.54 -1.34 18.19
N ASN A 196 1.66 -1.52 17.48
CA ASN A 196 1.78 -1.18 16.06
C ASN A 196 1.39 0.29 15.78
N LYS A 197 1.77 1.19 16.69
CA LYS A 197 1.31 2.58 16.70
C LYS A 197 1.70 3.33 15.42
N GLY A 198 2.80 2.96 14.75
CA GLY A 198 3.20 3.53 13.47
C GLY A 198 2.13 3.28 12.39
N ALA A 199 1.78 2.01 12.16
CA ALA A 199 0.71 1.65 11.21
C ALA A 199 -0.64 2.25 11.62
N MET A 200 -1.03 2.12 12.89
CA MET A 200 -2.37 2.52 13.34
C MET A 200 -2.57 4.04 13.22
N THR A 201 -1.53 4.81 13.53
CA THR A 201 -1.56 6.28 13.34
C THR A 201 -1.52 6.63 11.85
N GLY A 202 -0.72 5.93 11.04
CA GLY A 202 -0.73 6.10 9.58
C GLY A 202 -2.10 5.84 8.95
N PHE A 203 -2.80 4.79 9.37
CA PHE A 203 -4.18 4.51 8.94
C PHE A 203 -5.15 5.66 9.30
N ALA A 204 -5.06 6.19 10.52
CA ALA A 204 -5.93 7.28 10.97
C ALA A 204 -5.66 8.58 10.19
N VAL A 205 -4.38 8.94 10.00
CA VAL A 205 -3.97 10.08 9.19
C VAL A 205 -4.49 9.93 7.76
N LEU A 206 -4.32 8.76 7.14
CA LEU A 206 -4.82 8.51 5.79
C LEU A 206 -6.34 8.62 5.71
N ALA A 207 -7.11 8.31 6.76
CA ALA A 207 -8.57 8.45 6.75
C ALA A 207 -8.96 9.93 6.82
N LEU A 208 -8.37 10.67 7.77
CA LEU A 208 -8.59 12.09 7.93
C LEU A 208 -8.24 12.86 6.63
N LEU A 209 -7.03 12.69 6.12
CA LEU A 209 -6.58 13.30 4.87
C LEU A 209 -7.38 12.78 3.65
N GLY A 210 -7.89 11.55 3.72
CA GLY A 210 -8.78 10.92 2.75
C GLY A 210 -10.01 11.78 2.46
N HIS A 211 -10.66 12.25 3.51
CA HIS A 211 -11.79 13.18 3.50
C HIS A 211 -11.38 14.66 3.34
N CYS A 212 -10.07 14.93 3.18
CA CYS A 212 -9.48 16.27 3.18
C CYS A 212 -9.60 17.02 4.52
N GLU A 213 -9.58 16.29 5.63
CA GLU A 213 -9.34 16.89 6.94
C GLU A 213 -7.85 17.11 7.14
N THR A 214 -7.45 18.33 7.50
CA THR A 214 -6.05 18.78 7.55
C THR A 214 -5.78 19.50 8.88
N PRO A 215 -4.52 19.86 9.24
CA PRO A 215 -4.25 20.62 10.46
C PRO A 215 -5.02 21.95 10.59
N ILE A 216 -5.46 22.53 9.47
CA ILE A 216 -6.26 23.77 9.47
C ILE A 216 -7.77 23.51 9.55
N SER A 217 -8.22 22.25 9.57
CA SER A 217 -9.63 21.90 9.69
C SER A 217 -10.21 22.38 11.03
N ALA A 218 -11.41 22.97 10.99
CA ALA A 218 -12.06 23.48 12.20
C ALA A 218 -12.42 22.38 13.23
N GLU A 219 -12.86 21.21 12.77
CA GLU A 219 -13.26 20.11 13.66
C GLU A 219 -12.10 19.15 13.99
N PHE A 220 -11.27 18.82 13.00
CA PHE A 220 -10.26 17.76 13.11
C PHE A 220 -8.81 18.26 13.12
N GLY A 221 -8.58 19.57 13.04
CA GLY A 221 -7.24 20.14 12.88
C GLY A 221 -6.23 19.67 13.91
N GLU A 222 -6.56 19.82 15.19
CA GLU A 222 -5.71 19.38 16.30
C GLU A 222 -5.47 17.86 16.27
N THR A 223 -6.49 17.07 15.92
CA THR A 223 -6.36 15.61 15.79
C THR A 223 -5.36 15.24 14.69
N VAL A 224 -5.45 15.88 13.53
CA VAL A 224 -4.56 15.65 12.39
C VAL A 224 -3.14 16.09 12.71
N GLU A 225 -2.98 17.29 13.28
CA GLU A 225 -1.67 17.83 13.67
C GLU A 225 -0.95 16.90 14.65
N ASN A 226 -1.61 16.53 15.75
CA ASN A 226 -1.03 15.65 16.77
C ASN A 226 -0.63 14.29 16.20
N ALA A 227 -1.42 13.75 15.26
CA ALA A 227 -1.12 12.49 14.60
C ALA A 227 0.13 12.56 13.71
N ILE A 228 0.27 13.65 12.94
CA ILE A 228 1.43 13.88 12.09
C ILE A 228 2.67 14.10 12.96
N VAL A 229 2.56 14.93 14.00
CA VAL A 229 3.65 15.19 14.96
C VAL A 229 4.11 13.90 15.64
N TYR A 230 3.20 13.02 16.02
CA TYR A 230 3.57 11.70 16.57
C TYR A 230 4.44 10.89 15.60
N LEU A 231 4.03 10.78 14.33
CA LEU A 231 4.79 10.03 13.32
C LEU A 231 6.14 10.69 13.02
N VAL A 232 6.20 12.02 12.96
CA VAL A 232 7.45 12.76 12.80
C VAL A 232 8.40 12.46 13.96
N ASN A 233 7.93 12.58 15.22
CA ASN A 233 8.76 12.28 16.40
C ASN A 233 9.24 10.83 16.40
N LEU A 234 8.38 9.87 16.03
CA LEU A 234 8.76 8.47 15.90
C LEU A 234 9.90 8.28 14.90
N GLY A 235 9.84 8.95 13.75
CA GLY A 235 10.90 8.92 12.74
C GLY A 235 12.18 9.60 13.21
N MET A 236 12.08 10.74 13.89
CA MET A 236 13.25 11.43 14.47
C MET A 236 13.98 10.57 15.52
N GLU A 237 13.25 9.85 16.36
CA GLU A 237 13.82 8.98 17.39
C GLU A 237 14.43 7.69 16.83
N SER A 238 14.05 7.30 15.62
CA SER A 238 14.39 6.01 15.02
C SER A 238 15.07 6.12 13.65
N ASP A 239 15.76 7.24 13.38
CA ASP A 239 16.53 7.47 12.15
C ASP A 239 15.70 7.23 10.87
N GLY A 240 14.51 7.85 10.83
CA GLY A 240 13.54 7.72 9.73
C GLY A 240 12.68 6.47 9.77
N ARG A 241 12.94 5.51 10.67
CA ARG A 241 12.07 4.33 10.80
C ARG A 241 10.76 4.69 11.50
N LEU A 242 9.65 4.45 10.82
CA LEU A 242 8.30 4.76 11.30
C LEU A 242 7.58 3.51 11.83
N ALA A 243 8.19 2.81 12.78
CA ALA A 243 7.63 1.57 13.33
C ALA A 243 7.91 1.44 14.82
N THR A 244 6.89 0.96 15.54
CA THR A 244 7.02 0.57 16.95
C THR A 244 7.28 -0.93 17.13
N ALA A 245 6.96 -1.76 16.13
CA ALA A 245 7.37 -3.15 16.10
C ALA A 245 8.90 -3.31 16.03
N ALA A 246 9.38 -4.41 16.62
CA ALA A 246 10.79 -4.76 16.60
C ALA A 246 11.31 -4.99 15.16
N VAL A 247 12.52 -4.51 14.91
CA VAL A 247 13.25 -4.79 13.66
C VAL A 247 13.42 -6.29 13.48
N GLY A 248 13.16 -6.77 12.27
CA GLY A 248 13.20 -8.20 11.93
C GLY A 248 11.87 -8.94 12.13
N SER A 249 10.87 -8.31 12.76
CA SER A 249 9.48 -8.80 12.65
C SER A 249 8.94 -8.59 11.22
N HIS A 250 7.91 -9.33 10.81
CA HIS A 250 7.23 -9.01 9.55
C HIS A 250 6.36 -7.75 9.67
N HIS A 251 6.06 -7.28 10.90
CA HIS A 251 5.16 -6.14 11.13
C HIS A 251 5.83 -4.77 10.91
N TRP A 252 7.13 -4.63 11.22
CA TRP A 252 7.78 -3.31 11.17
C TRP A 252 7.81 -2.72 9.74
N VAL A 253 7.97 -3.55 8.71
CA VAL A 253 7.95 -3.10 7.31
C VAL A 253 6.59 -2.56 6.90
N TYR A 254 5.50 -3.18 7.37
CA TYR A 254 4.14 -2.70 7.12
C TYR A 254 3.86 -1.41 7.88
N GLU A 255 4.25 -1.33 9.16
CA GLU A 255 4.15 -0.08 9.93
C GLU A 255 4.87 1.06 9.21
N HIS A 256 6.12 0.82 8.83
CA HIS A 256 6.93 1.82 8.18
C HIS A 256 6.34 2.27 6.84
N GLY A 257 5.91 1.33 5.98
CA GLY A 257 5.31 1.68 4.68
C GLY A 257 4.03 2.50 4.81
N ILE A 258 3.13 2.09 5.71
CA ILE A 258 1.84 2.79 5.93
C ILE A 258 2.08 4.18 6.50
N ALA A 259 2.95 4.31 7.50
CA ALA A 259 3.27 5.60 8.10
C ALA A 259 4.01 6.53 7.13
N THR A 260 4.90 5.99 6.28
CA THR A 260 5.59 6.79 5.24
C THR A 260 4.59 7.33 4.23
N TYR A 261 3.62 6.52 3.80
CA TYR A 261 2.56 6.98 2.90
C TYR A 261 1.72 8.09 3.55
N ALA A 262 1.35 7.92 4.81
CA ALA A 262 0.62 8.94 5.57
C ALA A 262 1.40 10.27 5.67
N LEU A 263 2.71 10.22 5.97
CA LEU A 263 3.54 11.41 6.04
C LEU A 263 3.73 12.09 4.68
N ALA A 264 3.84 11.33 3.59
CA ALA A 264 3.93 11.89 2.24
C ALA A 264 2.64 12.63 1.84
N GLU A 265 1.47 12.06 2.13
CA GLU A 265 0.19 12.74 1.90
C GLU A 265 0.04 13.97 2.81
N ALA A 266 0.43 13.85 4.09
CA ALA A 266 0.43 14.97 5.03
C ALA A 266 1.34 16.11 4.58
N TYR A 267 2.56 15.81 4.13
CA TYR A 267 3.51 16.78 3.60
C TYR A 267 2.91 17.54 2.41
N THR A 268 2.26 16.83 1.49
CA THR A 268 1.61 17.45 0.32
C THR A 268 0.55 18.48 0.74
N PHE A 269 -0.29 18.13 1.72
CA PHE A 269 -1.29 19.05 2.25
C PHE A 269 -0.67 20.23 2.99
N CYS A 270 0.27 19.96 3.90
CA CYS A 270 0.93 20.97 4.72
C CYS A 270 1.66 22.00 3.86
N ASP A 271 2.45 21.53 2.88
CA ASP A 271 3.18 22.38 1.92
C ASP A 271 2.21 23.22 1.08
N SER A 272 1.17 22.59 0.52
CA SER A 272 0.18 23.30 -0.32
C SER A 272 -0.62 24.36 0.43
N LEU A 273 -0.85 24.13 1.73
CA LEU A 273 -1.62 25.01 2.61
C LEU A 273 -0.77 26.05 3.35
N GLY A 274 0.56 25.97 3.24
CA GLY A 274 1.48 26.81 4.01
C GLY A 274 1.44 26.55 5.52
N PHE A 275 1.04 25.34 5.94
CA PHE A 275 1.07 24.92 7.34
C PHE A 275 2.39 24.19 7.63
N GLU A 276 3.19 24.72 8.53
CA GLU A 276 4.54 24.19 8.78
C GLU A 276 4.56 23.26 10.00
N ILE A 277 4.94 21.99 9.77
CA ILE A 277 5.23 21.03 10.83
C ILE A 277 6.74 20.77 10.85
N PRO A 278 7.43 21.03 11.98
CA PRO A 278 8.87 20.83 12.09
C PRO A 278 9.29 19.41 11.71
N ASN A 279 10.38 19.30 10.94
CA ASN A 279 10.96 18.03 10.47
C ASN A 279 10.05 17.14 9.60
N LEU A 280 8.83 17.57 9.25
CA LEU A 280 7.92 16.76 8.42
C LEU A 280 8.56 16.39 7.08
N ALA A 281 9.12 17.37 6.38
CA ALA A 281 9.78 17.15 5.09
C ALA A 281 10.99 16.19 5.21
N GLU A 282 11.83 16.42 6.22
CA GLU A 282 13.03 15.63 6.47
C GLU A 282 12.70 14.18 6.82
N VAL A 283 11.81 13.96 7.79
CA VAL A 283 11.40 12.60 8.19
C VAL A 283 10.69 11.88 7.05
N THR A 284 9.82 12.56 6.30
CA THR A 284 9.16 11.97 5.12
C THR A 284 10.18 11.51 4.10
N LYS A 285 11.19 12.33 3.82
CA LYS A 285 12.27 11.99 2.89
C LYS A 285 13.09 10.81 3.40
N THR A 286 13.58 10.84 4.63
CA THR A 286 14.42 9.77 5.20
C THR A 286 13.66 8.45 5.29
N ALA A 287 12.37 8.50 5.62
CA ALA A 287 11.50 7.32 5.61
C ALA A 287 11.32 6.76 4.19
N GLY A 288 11.11 7.62 3.19
CA GLY A 288 11.06 7.22 1.78
C GLY A 288 12.38 6.62 1.28
N ASP A 289 13.51 7.23 1.65
CA ASP A 289 14.86 6.75 1.29
C ASP A 289 15.10 5.34 1.85
N MET A 290 14.60 5.03 3.06
CA MET A 290 14.68 3.70 3.66
C MET A 290 13.91 2.65 2.86
N ILE A 291 12.72 3.00 2.34
CA ILE A 291 11.96 2.12 1.44
C ILE A 291 12.73 1.89 0.14
N ILE A 292 13.26 2.95 -0.48
CA ILE A 292 14.01 2.87 -1.74
C ILE A 292 15.26 1.99 -1.56
N ALA A 293 16.02 2.19 -0.49
CA ALA A 293 17.20 1.40 -0.17
C ALA A 293 16.88 -0.09 0.10
N GLY A 294 15.66 -0.39 0.54
CA GLY A 294 15.20 -1.76 0.79
C GLY A 294 14.66 -2.49 -0.44
N GLN A 295 14.52 -1.83 -1.59
CA GLN A 295 14.03 -2.47 -2.81
C GLN A 295 15.08 -3.40 -3.42
N THR A 296 14.65 -4.56 -3.91
CA THR A 296 15.48 -5.42 -4.76
C THR A 296 15.36 -4.97 -6.22
N ASP A 297 16.46 -5.02 -6.98
CA ASP A 297 16.51 -4.59 -8.39
C ASP A 297 15.38 -5.20 -9.27
N SER A 298 14.90 -6.40 -8.93
CA SER A 298 13.87 -7.12 -9.67
C SER A 298 12.43 -6.69 -9.35
N SER A 299 12.15 -6.20 -8.15
CA SER A 299 10.79 -5.83 -7.72
C SER A 299 10.38 -4.44 -8.19
N GLY A 300 11.30 -3.47 -8.17
CA GLY A 300 11.10 -2.13 -8.74
C GLY A 300 10.88 -2.19 -10.25
N VAL A 301 11.66 -2.99 -10.98
CA VAL A 301 11.51 -3.18 -12.43
C VAL A 301 10.16 -3.82 -12.78
N LEU A 302 9.67 -4.78 -12.00
CA LEU A 302 8.36 -5.39 -12.22
C LEU A 302 7.21 -4.40 -11.96
N ALA A 303 7.32 -3.58 -10.91
CA ALA A 303 6.33 -2.54 -10.62
C ALA A 303 6.27 -1.49 -11.74
N PHE A 304 7.41 -1.02 -12.23
CA PHE A 304 7.47 -0.07 -13.36
C PHE A 304 6.97 -0.68 -14.68
N GLN A 305 7.22 -1.97 -14.92
CA GLN A 305 6.68 -2.68 -16.09
C GLN A 305 5.16 -2.81 -16.04
N MET A 306 4.55 -2.90 -14.85
CA MET A 306 3.10 -2.97 -14.67
C MET A 306 2.42 -1.60 -14.75
N TRP A 307 3.15 -0.50 -14.54
CA TRP A 307 2.59 0.84 -14.33
C TRP A 307 2.09 1.57 -15.59
N GLY A 308 2.31 1.03 -16.80
CA GLY A 308 2.02 1.72 -18.06
C GLY A 308 0.81 1.23 -18.87
N LYS A 309 0.03 0.25 -18.38
CA LYS A 309 -1.06 -0.37 -19.19
C LYS A 309 -2.31 -0.72 -18.37
N PRO A 310 -3.19 0.24 -18.06
CA PRO A 310 -4.46 -0.04 -17.36
C PRO A 310 -5.38 -1.00 -18.13
N ASN A 311 -5.17 -1.13 -19.44
CA ASN A 311 -5.89 -2.05 -20.32
C ASN A 311 -5.08 -3.31 -20.68
N ALA A 312 -4.09 -3.70 -19.88
CA ALA A 312 -3.34 -4.93 -20.11
C ALA A 312 -4.25 -6.18 -19.98
N LYS A 313 -3.84 -7.30 -20.59
CA LYS A 313 -4.58 -8.57 -20.52
C LYS A 313 -4.66 -9.05 -19.07
N GLU A 314 -3.61 -8.81 -18.32
CA GLU A 314 -3.39 -9.13 -16.91
C GLU A 314 -4.42 -8.41 -16.03
N VAL A 315 -4.64 -7.10 -16.25
CA VAL A 315 -5.67 -6.32 -15.54
C VAL A 315 -7.06 -6.86 -15.86
N ARG A 316 -7.37 -7.18 -17.12
CA ARG A 316 -8.66 -7.80 -17.49
C ARG A 316 -8.86 -9.17 -16.85
N GLN A 317 -7.80 -9.97 -16.73
CA GLN A 317 -7.86 -11.26 -16.04
C GLN A 317 -8.08 -11.10 -14.54
N GLY A 318 -7.42 -10.12 -13.91
CA GLY A 318 -7.65 -9.75 -12.51
C GLY A 318 -9.08 -9.31 -12.24
N VAL A 319 -9.64 -8.41 -13.06
CA VAL A 319 -11.06 -7.98 -12.96
C VAL A 319 -12.01 -9.18 -13.13
N LYS A 320 -11.77 -10.06 -14.10
CA LYS A 320 -12.57 -11.29 -14.26
C LYS A 320 -12.47 -12.21 -13.04
N TYR A 321 -11.29 -12.32 -12.43
CA TYR A 321 -11.08 -13.10 -11.22
C TYR A 321 -11.87 -12.52 -10.05
N ILE A 322 -11.81 -11.20 -9.82
CA ILE A 322 -12.58 -10.51 -8.78
C ILE A 322 -14.08 -10.78 -8.99
N ARG A 323 -14.60 -10.58 -10.21
CA ARG A 323 -16.02 -10.82 -10.49
C ARG A 323 -16.48 -12.26 -10.24
N ALA A 324 -15.62 -13.24 -10.49
CA ALA A 324 -15.98 -14.65 -10.37
C ALA A 324 -15.79 -15.22 -8.96
N ASN A 325 -14.94 -14.60 -8.13
CA ASN A 325 -14.48 -15.20 -6.87
C ASN A 325 -14.69 -14.29 -5.65
N THR A 326 -15.16 -13.05 -5.83
CA THR A 326 -15.40 -12.14 -4.72
C THR A 326 -16.88 -12.11 -4.37
N ASP A 327 -17.17 -12.48 -3.12
CA ASP A 327 -18.42 -12.20 -2.43
C ASP A 327 -18.08 -11.37 -1.18
N PHE A 328 -19.00 -10.54 -0.74
CA PHE A 328 -18.85 -9.76 0.48
C PHE A 328 -20.11 -9.86 1.32
N LYS A 329 -19.92 -10.39 2.52
CA LYS A 329 -20.86 -10.35 3.62
C LYS A 329 -20.07 -9.94 4.83
N TRP A 330 -20.58 -8.97 5.59
CA TRP A 330 -19.82 -8.38 6.69
C TRP A 330 -19.29 -9.42 7.68
N ASP A 331 -20.11 -10.39 8.09
CA ASP A 331 -19.68 -11.48 8.99
C ASP A 331 -19.35 -12.79 8.24
N GLY A 332 -19.12 -12.70 6.92
CA GLY A 332 -18.80 -13.82 6.06
C GLY A 332 -17.33 -14.26 6.12
N PRO A 333 -16.99 -15.46 5.63
CA PRO A 333 -15.61 -15.96 5.58
C PRO A 333 -14.71 -15.14 4.65
N SER A 334 -15.28 -14.39 3.71
CA SER A 334 -14.56 -13.55 2.76
C SER A 334 -14.36 -12.11 3.24
N SER A 335 -14.73 -11.76 4.48
CA SER A 335 -14.79 -10.38 4.97
C SER A 335 -13.42 -9.77 5.36
N ASP A 336 -12.39 -10.06 4.59
CA ASP A 336 -11.08 -9.42 4.72
C ASP A 336 -11.15 -7.99 4.16
N LEU A 337 -11.32 -7.02 5.05
CA LEU A 337 -11.46 -5.61 4.67
C LEU A 337 -10.23 -5.06 3.96
N TYR A 338 -9.03 -5.61 4.21
CA TYR A 338 -7.83 -5.20 3.50
C TYR A 338 -7.94 -5.59 2.03
N TYR A 339 -8.28 -6.85 1.76
CA TYR A 339 -8.56 -7.34 0.40
C TYR A 339 -9.68 -6.53 -0.28
N HIS A 340 -10.78 -6.27 0.43
CA HIS A 340 -11.92 -5.55 -0.13
C HIS A 340 -11.63 -4.08 -0.42
N TYR A 341 -10.75 -3.43 0.33
CA TYR A 341 -10.30 -2.06 0.05
C TYR A 341 -9.53 -1.96 -1.27
N TYR A 342 -8.55 -2.83 -1.53
CA TYR A 342 -7.81 -2.80 -2.80
C TYR A 342 -8.69 -3.17 -3.98
N ASN A 343 -9.61 -4.12 -3.80
CA ASN A 343 -10.60 -4.43 -4.83
C ASN A 343 -11.52 -3.22 -5.10
N ALA A 344 -11.96 -2.48 -4.07
CA ALA A 344 -12.77 -1.28 -4.27
C ALA A 344 -12.02 -0.24 -5.13
N GLN A 345 -10.73 0.00 -4.84
CA GLN A 345 -9.90 0.88 -5.66
C GLN A 345 -9.74 0.37 -7.11
N ALA A 346 -9.44 -0.92 -7.29
CA ALA A 346 -9.28 -1.51 -8.61
C ALA A 346 -10.56 -1.41 -9.44
N MET A 347 -11.70 -1.67 -8.81
CA MET A 347 -13.00 -1.69 -9.47
C MET A 347 -13.52 -0.28 -9.78
N ILE A 348 -13.30 0.71 -8.91
CA ILE A 348 -13.69 2.10 -9.23
C ILE A 348 -12.82 2.70 -10.34
N ASN A 349 -11.51 2.42 -10.34
CA ASN A 349 -10.62 2.84 -11.42
C ASN A 349 -10.98 2.17 -12.76
N ARG A 350 -11.55 0.96 -12.71
CA ARG A 350 -12.07 0.24 -13.87
C ARG A 350 -13.39 0.83 -14.40
N GLY A 351 -14.23 1.33 -13.50
CA GLY A 351 -15.51 1.97 -13.81
C GLY A 351 -16.58 1.04 -14.41
N GLY A 352 -17.70 1.65 -14.85
CA GLY A 352 -18.78 0.96 -15.57
C GLY A 352 -19.44 -0.19 -14.79
N GLU A 353 -19.84 -1.24 -15.50
CA GLU A 353 -20.52 -2.42 -14.93
C GLU A 353 -19.64 -3.24 -13.97
N ASP A 354 -18.32 -3.08 -14.05
CA ASP A 354 -17.38 -3.69 -13.09
C ASP A 354 -17.48 -2.97 -11.75
N TRP A 355 -17.36 -1.64 -11.76
CA TRP A 355 -17.58 -0.83 -10.56
C TRP A 355 -18.97 -1.03 -9.97
N LYS A 356 -20.03 -0.94 -10.79
CA LYS A 356 -21.41 -1.10 -10.30
C LYS A 356 -21.63 -2.42 -9.57
N PHE A 357 -21.19 -3.54 -10.16
CA PHE A 357 -21.25 -4.85 -9.53
C PHE A 357 -20.56 -4.87 -8.16
N TYR A 358 -19.35 -4.32 -8.08
CA TYR A 358 -18.58 -4.34 -6.84
C TYR A 358 -19.18 -3.39 -5.81
N ASN A 359 -19.66 -2.22 -6.24
CA ASN A 359 -20.29 -1.25 -5.37
C ASN A 359 -21.54 -1.80 -4.69
N ASP A 360 -22.42 -2.45 -5.46
CA ASP A 360 -23.62 -3.12 -4.95
C ASP A 360 -23.29 -4.24 -3.94
N LEU A 361 -22.09 -4.82 -4.02
CA LEU A 361 -21.61 -5.87 -3.13
C LEU A 361 -21.26 -5.33 -1.73
N PHE A 362 -20.57 -4.18 -1.65
CA PHE A 362 -19.99 -3.72 -0.37
C PHE A 362 -20.73 -2.56 0.28
N ARG A 363 -21.31 -1.63 -0.50
CA ARG A 363 -21.81 -0.35 0.03
C ARG A 363 -22.81 -0.54 1.17
N ASP A 364 -23.86 -1.31 0.91
CA ASP A 364 -24.97 -1.48 1.85
C ASP A 364 -24.57 -2.36 3.05
N GLU A 365 -23.66 -3.32 2.84
CA GLU A 365 -23.06 -4.12 3.91
C GLU A 365 -22.24 -3.25 4.87
N LEU A 366 -21.45 -2.29 4.35
CA LEU A 366 -20.73 -1.32 5.17
C LEU A 366 -21.69 -0.44 5.97
N LEU A 367 -22.68 0.15 5.30
CA LEU A 367 -23.63 1.06 5.96
C LEU A 367 -24.43 0.35 7.07
N THR A 368 -24.84 -0.90 6.84
CA THR A 368 -25.62 -1.69 7.81
C THR A 368 -24.80 -2.11 9.03
N ASN A 369 -23.48 -2.19 8.92
CA ASN A 369 -22.60 -2.70 9.98
C ASN A 369 -21.76 -1.64 10.69
N GLN A 370 -22.02 -0.36 10.42
CA GLN A 370 -21.49 0.72 11.24
C GLN A 370 -22.22 0.77 12.60
N ASN A 371 -21.46 0.90 13.68
CA ASN A 371 -22.00 1.14 15.01
C ASN A 371 -22.43 2.61 15.17
N GLN A 372 -23.30 2.89 16.14
CA GLN A 372 -23.76 4.24 16.44
C GLN A 372 -22.64 5.23 16.81
N ASN A 373 -21.53 4.72 17.38
CA ASN A 373 -20.38 5.54 17.75
C ASN A 373 -19.46 5.88 16.56
N GLY A 374 -19.73 5.36 15.36
CA GLY A 374 -18.96 5.58 14.14
C GLY A 374 -17.94 4.51 13.77
N SER A 375 -17.58 3.61 14.70
CA SER A 375 -16.72 2.47 14.36
C SER A 375 -17.50 1.40 13.61
N TRP A 376 -16.81 0.51 12.91
CA TRP A 376 -17.46 -0.68 12.33
C TRP A 376 -17.38 -1.89 13.26
N LYS A 377 -18.36 -2.78 13.20
CA LYS A 377 -18.33 -4.04 13.96
C LYS A 377 -17.07 -4.83 13.62
N ASN A 378 -16.33 -5.28 14.62
CA ASN A 378 -15.13 -6.09 14.41
C ASN A 378 -15.32 -7.52 14.92
N SER A 379 -15.41 -8.49 14.01
CA SER A 379 -15.40 -9.92 14.28
C SER A 379 -14.04 -10.55 13.97
N ASN A 380 -13.84 -11.82 14.34
CA ASN A 380 -12.64 -12.59 14.00
C ASN A 380 -12.50 -12.90 12.49
N LYS A 381 -13.45 -12.43 11.66
CA LYS A 381 -13.43 -12.55 10.20
C LYS A 381 -12.74 -11.39 9.51
N HIS A 382 -12.62 -10.25 10.18
CA HIS A 382 -11.90 -9.11 9.64
C HIS A 382 -10.42 -9.15 9.97
N SER A 383 -9.62 -8.66 9.03
CA SER A 383 -8.19 -8.46 9.23
C SER A 383 -7.93 -7.40 10.30
N GLY A 384 -7.22 -7.77 11.37
CA GLY A 384 -6.70 -6.82 12.34
C GLY A 384 -7.65 -6.45 13.48
N ASN A 385 -7.36 -5.32 14.13
CA ASN A 385 -8.10 -4.84 15.29
C ASN A 385 -9.24 -3.89 14.88
N LEU A 386 -10.09 -3.49 15.84
CA LEU A 386 -11.22 -2.60 15.61
C LEU A 386 -10.83 -1.29 14.91
N HIS A 387 -9.66 -0.73 15.26
CA HIS A 387 -9.14 0.50 14.68
C HIS A 387 -8.83 0.33 13.19
N MET A 388 -8.08 -0.71 12.85
CA MET A 388 -7.74 -1.05 11.46
C MET A 388 -9.00 -1.34 10.64
N SER A 389 -9.93 -2.15 11.15
CA SER A 389 -11.19 -2.45 10.45
C SER A 389 -12.03 -1.19 10.21
N THR A 390 -12.07 -0.27 11.18
CA THR A 390 -12.78 1.01 11.04
C THR A 390 -12.11 1.89 9.99
N CYS A 391 -10.78 2.00 9.97
CA CYS A 391 -10.06 2.76 8.96
C CYS A 391 -10.26 2.18 7.56
N LEU A 392 -10.15 0.85 7.39
CA LEU A 392 -10.34 0.18 6.11
C LEU A 392 -11.76 0.35 5.56
N ALA A 393 -12.78 0.20 6.42
CA ALA A 393 -14.16 0.48 6.03
C ALA A 393 -14.36 1.95 5.62
N THR A 394 -13.71 2.88 6.32
CA THR A 394 -13.71 4.30 5.94
C THR A 394 -13.07 4.49 4.57
N PHE A 395 -11.92 3.88 4.31
CA PHE A 395 -11.24 3.99 3.02
C PHE A 395 -12.06 3.44 1.86
N MET A 396 -12.80 2.35 2.08
CA MET A 396 -13.72 1.79 1.09
C MET A 396 -14.83 2.77 0.71
N LEU A 397 -15.28 3.64 1.61
CA LEU A 397 -16.24 4.71 1.32
C LEU A 397 -15.55 5.98 0.77
N GLU A 398 -14.27 6.18 1.06
CA GLU A 398 -13.49 7.29 0.49
C GLU A 398 -13.12 7.08 -0.98
N VAL A 399 -13.10 5.83 -1.49
CA VAL A 399 -12.66 5.55 -2.88
C VAL A 399 -13.44 6.37 -3.92
N TYR A 400 -14.70 6.70 -3.62
CA TYR A 400 -15.60 7.49 -4.48
C TYR A 400 -15.04 8.86 -4.85
N TYR A 401 -14.23 9.45 -3.98
CA TYR A 401 -13.67 10.79 -4.19
C TYR A 401 -12.15 10.87 -4.01
N ARG A 402 -11.53 9.86 -3.40
CA ARG A 402 -10.09 9.86 -3.10
C ARG A 402 -9.22 9.59 -4.32
N PHE A 403 -9.67 8.74 -5.24
CA PHE A 403 -8.92 8.37 -6.43
C PHE A 403 -9.65 8.90 -7.66
N LEU A 404 -9.02 9.80 -8.42
CA LEU A 404 -9.55 10.16 -9.72
C LEU A 404 -9.42 8.96 -10.65
N PRO A 405 -10.50 8.51 -11.33
CA PRO A 405 -10.37 7.50 -12.34
C PRO A 405 -9.44 8.02 -13.44
N SER A 406 -8.32 7.33 -13.64
CA SER A 406 -7.30 7.64 -14.65
C SER A 406 -7.75 7.37 -16.10
N SER A 407 -9.04 7.15 -16.31
CA SER A 407 -9.62 6.81 -17.60
C SER A 407 -10.88 7.63 -17.89
N SER A 408 -10.74 8.95 -17.98
CA SER A 408 -11.56 9.69 -18.94
C SER A 408 -11.00 9.41 -20.33
N LYS A 409 -11.72 8.61 -21.11
CA LYS A 409 -11.56 8.52 -22.56
C LYS A 409 -12.61 9.37 -23.23
#